data_AF-C0BM05-F1
#
_entry.id   AF-C0BM05-F1
#
_cell.length_a   1.000
_cell.length_b   1.000
_cell.length_c   1.000
_cell.angle_alpha   90.00
_cell.angle_beta   90.00
_cell.angle_gamma   90.00
#
_symmetry.space_group_name_H-M   'P 1'
#
loop_
_entity.id
_entity.type
_entity.pdbx_description
1 polymer ?
#
loop_
_entity_poly.entity_id
_entity_poly.type
_entity_poly.pdbx_seq_one_letter_code
_entity_poly.pdbx_strand_id
1 'polypeptide(L)'
;MAKNYRMKPGFNNPYGINDLTSLVDLEAEQALEMAVFAADLINLSDKTAVELGLRYNVYAQLGAITQRIYEPNSPFNNGSLNAEEVIDKGQIAATYTGLAPRISFRYLLNENNSIKASYNKAFQFIHTLSNATTPAPNDSWKLSDNNIKPQASQQVSLGIYHNSASQKYTASAEGFYKKQENLLDFKTGASLVLNPRVEQEVIQGLGKSYGVELFLQKNIGKLNGWLSYTFSRSLLQLASDFRNLEINNGAYFPSNFDKPHDFSGVLNYQFSKRWSFSANLIYQTGRPVTFPIGNYQFNGSEFVLYSDRNSYRIPDYYRLDLGINLEGNHRKNKTFNGFWSLSVYNALGRNNPYSIFFVNEGGEIKALQSSVFAVAVPSLTYTVNF
;
A
#
# COMPACT_ATOMS: atom_id res chain seq x y z
N MET A 1 3.55 -6.37 -24.61
CA MET A 1 4.17 -5.47 -23.61
C MET A 1 5.41 -6.16 -23.06
N ALA A 2 6.51 -5.42 -22.83
CA ALA A 2 7.71 -5.95 -22.18
C ALA A 2 8.26 -4.92 -21.17
N LYS A 3 8.76 -5.39 -20.03
CA LYS A 3 9.43 -4.60 -19.00
C LYS A 3 10.75 -5.28 -18.63
N ASN A 4 11.81 -4.49 -18.52
CA ASN A 4 13.10 -4.94 -18.05
C ASN A 4 13.36 -4.36 -16.65
N TYR A 5 13.50 -5.24 -15.66
CA TYR A 5 13.86 -4.90 -14.29
C TYR A 5 15.38 -4.88 -14.16
N ARG A 6 15.91 -3.80 -13.56
CA ARG A 6 17.31 -3.71 -13.14
C ARG A 6 17.32 -3.11 -11.75
N MET A 7 17.79 -3.87 -10.79
CA MET A 7 17.74 -3.51 -9.38
C MET A 7 19.13 -3.68 -8.76
N LYS A 8 19.58 -2.68 -8.00
CA LYS A 8 20.75 -2.80 -7.15
C LYS A 8 20.27 -2.74 -5.70
N PRO A 9 20.17 -3.89 -4.99
CA PRO A 9 19.53 -3.95 -3.68
C PRO A 9 20.23 -3.12 -2.60
N GLY A 10 21.52 -2.88 -2.75
CA GLY A 10 22.29 -1.97 -1.90
C GLY A 10 23.70 -2.48 -1.62
N PHE A 11 24.51 -1.61 -1.02
CA PHE A 11 25.84 -1.95 -0.54
C PHE A 11 26.14 -1.13 0.73
N ASN A 12 27.05 -1.62 1.56
CA ASN A 12 27.69 -0.91 2.64
C ASN A 12 29.20 -0.94 2.41
N ASN A 13 29.84 0.23 2.33
CA ASN A 13 31.29 0.35 2.19
C ASN A 13 31.84 1.09 3.42
N PRO A 14 32.62 0.44 4.29
CA PRO A 14 33.14 1.06 5.51
C PRO A 14 34.03 2.27 5.21
N TYR A 15 33.83 3.37 5.94
CA TYR A 15 34.61 4.60 5.78
C TYR A 15 35.89 4.57 6.63
N GLY A 16 36.95 3.99 6.07
CA GLY A 16 38.29 4.00 6.65
C GLY A 16 38.52 2.93 7.73
N ILE A 17 39.70 2.95 8.35
CA ILE A 17 40.20 1.86 9.21
C ILE A 17 39.51 1.75 10.59
N ASN A 18 38.76 2.77 10.99
CA ASN A 18 38.07 2.83 12.28
C ASN A 18 36.56 2.55 12.17
N ASP A 19 36.06 2.29 10.96
CA ASP A 19 34.66 1.93 10.76
C ASP A 19 34.46 0.44 11.12
N LEU A 20 33.60 0.18 12.10
CA LEU A 20 33.31 -1.16 12.60
C LEU A 20 32.29 -1.92 11.74
N THR A 21 31.77 -1.31 10.67
CA THR A 21 30.82 -1.95 9.78
C THR A 21 31.50 -2.89 8.79
N SER A 22 30.80 -3.94 8.36
CA SER A 22 31.31 -4.87 7.35
C SER A 22 31.02 -4.39 5.93
N LEU A 23 31.95 -4.67 5.01
CA LEU A 23 31.72 -4.53 3.58
C LEU A 23 30.63 -5.51 3.13
N VAL A 24 29.56 -4.99 2.53
CA VAL A 24 28.49 -5.78 1.94
C VAL A 24 28.16 -5.18 0.58
N ASP A 25 28.18 -5.96 -0.51
CA ASP A 25 27.65 -5.54 -1.82
C ASP A 25 26.70 -6.64 -2.30
N LEU A 26 25.41 -6.32 -2.36
CA LEU A 26 24.40 -7.28 -2.78
C LEU A 26 24.39 -7.39 -4.30
N GLU A 27 24.27 -8.62 -4.80
CA GLU A 27 24.19 -8.89 -6.23
C GLU A 27 23.04 -8.08 -6.87
N ALA A 28 23.33 -7.47 -8.03
CA ALA A 28 22.30 -6.76 -8.77
C ALA A 28 21.34 -7.77 -9.43
N GLU A 29 20.04 -7.56 -9.25
CA GLU A 29 19.03 -8.45 -9.81
C GLU A 29 18.46 -7.89 -11.11
N GLN A 30 18.16 -8.79 -12.05
CA GLN A 30 17.56 -8.44 -13.34
C GLN A 30 16.45 -9.41 -13.69
N ALA A 31 15.44 -8.92 -14.40
CA ALA A 31 14.36 -9.78 -14.89
C ALA A 31 13.65 -9.17 -16.09
N LEU A 32 13.03 -10.03 -16.89
CA LEU A 32 12.19 -9.65 -18.01
C LEU A 32 10.74 -10.08 -17.74
N GLU A 33 9.81 -9.12 -17.71
CA GLU A 33 8.36 -9.39 -17.71
C GLU A 33 7.81 -9.09 -19.11
N MET A 34 7.25 -10.11 -19.76
CA MET A 34 6.57 -10.01 -21.03
C MET A 34 5.09 -10.34 -20.83
N ALA A 35 4.24 -9.71 -21.63
CA ALA A 35 2.83 -10.06 -21.66
C ALA A 35 2.21 -9.85 -23.04
N VAL A 36 1.36 -10.79 -23.42
CA VAL A 36 0.41 -10.68 -24.53
C VAL A 36 -0.98 -10.56 -23.93
N PHE A 37 -1.79 -9.66 -24.48
CA PHE A 37 -3.15 -9.45 -23.99
C PHE A 37 -4.09 -9.13 -25.14
N ALA A 38 -5.36 -9.48 -24.95
CA ALA A 38 -6.47 -9.10 -25.80
C ALA A 38 -7.64 -8.72 -24.90
N ALA A 39 -8.42 -7.73 -25.32
CA ALA A 39 -9.65 -7.35 -24.65
C ALA A 39 -10.67 -6.87 -25.67
N ASP A 40 -11.94 -7.10 -25.39
CA ASP A 40 -13.06 -6.63 -26.20
C ASP A 40 -14.22 -6.16 -25.31
N LEU A 41 -14.93 -5.14 -25.78
CA LEU A 41 -16.13 -4.61 -25.16
C LEU A 41 -17.35 -4.99 -26.00
N ILE A 42 -18.13 -5.93 -25.49
CA ILE A 42 -19.28 -6.51 -26.16
C ILE A 42 -20.56 -5.86 -25.61
N ASN A 43 -21.24 -5.08 -26.44
CA ASN A 43 -22.57 -4.58 -26.12
C ASN A 43 -23.61 -5.67 -26.47
N LEU A 44 -24.14 -6.34 -25.46
CA LEU A 44 -25.17 -7.39 -25.63
C LEU A 44 -26.55 -6.77 -25.91
N SER A 45 -26.77 -5.53 -25.48
CA SER A 45 -27.96 -4.70 -25.76
C SER A 45 -27.65 -3.24 -25.40
N ASP A 46 -28.60 -2.33 -25.65
CA ASP A 46 -28.48 -0.92 -25.23
C ASP A 46 -28.28 -0.74 -23.71
N LYS A 47 -28.73 -1.73 -22.92
CA LYS A 47 -28.63 -1.72 -21.45
C LYS A 47 -27.48 -2.55 -20.91
N THR A 48 -26.94 -3.50 -21.67
CA THR A 48 -26.02 -4.52 -21.15
C THR A 48 -24.72 -4.52 -21.92
N ALA A 49 -23.60 -4.35 -21.21
CA ALA A 49 -22.27 -4.43 -21.79
C ALA A 49 -21.38 -5.35 -20.94
N VAL A 50 -20.54 -6.13 -21.61
CA VAL A 50 -19.54 -7.01 -21.01
C VAL A 50 -18.18 -6.67 -21.60
N GLU A 51 -17.19 -6.42 -20.76
CA GLU A 51 -15.80 -6.34 -21.16
C GLU A 51 -15.10 -7.64 -20.78
N LEU A 52 -14.51 -8.31 -21.77
CA LEU A 52 -13.72 -9.52 -21.58
C LEU A 52 -12.28 -9.23 -21.96
N GLY A 53 -11.37 -9.38 -21.00
CA GLY A 53 -9.94 -9.24 -21.20
C GLY A 53 -9.20 -10.47 -20.73
N LEU A 54 -8.17 -10.88 -21.47
CA LEU A 54 -7.24 -11.92 -21.07
C LEU A 54 -5.81 -11.44 -21.28
N ARG A 55 -4.97 -11.61 -20.26
CA ARG A 55 -3.54 -11.33 -20.33
C ARG A 55 -2.76 -12.58 -19.94
N TYR A 56 -1.82 -13.00 -20.78
CA TYR A 56 -0.85 -14.03 -20.46
C TYR A 56 0.48 -13.36 -20.10
N ASN A 57 0.98 -13.61 -18.88
CA ASN A 57 2.23 -13.05 -18.39
C ASN A 57 3.31 -14.12 -18.41
N VAL A 58 4.53 -13.70 -18.78
CA VAL A 58 5.76 -14.47 -18.68
C VAL A 58 6.78 -13.61 -17.96
N TYR A 59 7.33 -14.10 -16.87
CA TYR A 59 8.39 -13.46 -16.11
C TYR A 59 9.60 -14.39 -16.10
N ALA A 60 10.77 -13.85 -16.39
CA ALA A 60 12.04 -14.56 -16.32
C ALA A 60 13.06 -13.74 -15.50
N GLN A 61 13.50 -14.26 -14.35
CA GLN A 61 14.65 -13.73 -13.63
C GLN A 61 15.92 -14.09 -14.40
N LEU A 62 16.83 -13.14 -14.55
CA LEU A 62 18.05 -13.28 -15.34
C LEU A 62 19.28 -13.23 -14.43
N GLY A 63 20.34 -13.95 -14.80
CA GLY A 63 21.68 -13.78 -14.21
C GLY A 63 22.33 -12.44 -14.56
N ALA A 64 23.46 -12.07 -13.97
CA ALA A 64 24.35 -12.89 -13.14
C ALA A 64 24.00 -12.83 -11.65
N ILE A 65 23.56 -13.95 -11.07
CA ILE A 65 23.20 -14.07 -9.65
C ILE A 65 23.57 -15.46 -9.13
N THR A 66 23.67 -15.59 -7.81
CA THR A 66 23.83 -16.87 -7.12
C THR A 66 22.48 -17.32 -6.55
N GLN A 67 21.93 -18.41 -7.06
CA GLN A 67 20.72 -19.02 -6.52
C GLN A 67 21.05 -20.00 -5.41
N ARG A 68 20.29 -19.95 -4.33
CA ARG A 68 20.37 -20.93 -3.24
C ARG A 68 19.29 -21.97 -3.39
N ILE A 69 19.67 -23.23 -3.29
CA ILE A 69 18.77 -24.37 -3.38
C ILE A 69 18.68 -24.99 -1.99
N TYR A 70 17.48 -24.98 -1.43
CA TYR A 70 17.18 -25.57 -0.14
C TYR A 70 16.53 -26.95 -0.30
N GLU A 71 16.61 -27.78 0.74
CA GLU A 71 15.91 -29.06 0.80
C GLU A 71 14.38 -28.87 0.61
N PRO A 72 13.74 -29.71 -0.23
CA PRO A 72 12.30 -29.64 -0.43
C PRO A 72 11.51 -29.81 0.88
N ASN A 73 10.49 -28.99 1.07
CA ASN A 73 9.63 -29.00 2.26
C ASN A 73 10.35 -28.71 3.59
N SER A 74 11.57 -28.15 3.56
CA SER A 74 12.30 -27.70 4.73
C SER A 74 12.26 -26.17 4.86
N PRO A 75 12.35 -25.60 6.09
CA PRO A 75 12.48 -24.16 6.28
C PRO A 75 13.76 -23.64 5.64
N PHE A 76 13.74 -22.48 4.98
CA PHE A 76 14.97 -21.88 4.46
C PHE A 76 15.87 -21.40 5.62
N ASN A 77 16.99 -22.08 5.78
CA ASN A 77 18.06 -21.77 6.75
C ASN A 77 19.36 -22.50 6.35
N ASN A 78 20.45 -22.26 7.08
CA ASN A 78 21.74 -22.88 6.78
C ASN A 78 21.76 -24.41 6.88
N GLY A 79 20.92 -25.01 7.73
CA GLY A 79 20.84 -26.47 7.89
C GLY A 79 20.10 -27.17 6.75
N SER A 80 19.27 -26.45 6.00
CA SER A 80 18.55 -26.96 4.83
C SER A 80 19.16 -26.50 3.51
N LEU A 81 20.23 -25.71 3.53
CA LEU A 81 20.91 -25.24 2.32
C LEU A 81 21.67 -26.42 1.69
N ASN A 82 21.21 -26.86 0.52
CA ASN A 82 21.78 -27.99 -0.20
C ASN A 82 22.88 -27.55 -1.17
N ALA A 83 22.64 -26.50 -1.95
CA ALA A 83 23.59 -25.99 -2.94
C ALA A 83 23.46 -24.48 -3.18
N GLU A 84 24.53 -23.88 -3.67
CA GLU A 84 24.53 -22.54 -4.27
C GLU A 84 24.95 -22.68 -5.74
N GLU A 85 24.12 -22.21 -6.66
CA GLU A 85 24.34 -22.29 -8.11
C GLU A 85 24.56 -20.88 -8.67
N VAL A 86 25.69 -20.68 -9.35
CA VAL A 86 25.97 -19.42 -10.05
C VAL A 86 25.30 -19.48 -11.42
N ILE A 87 24.38 -18.54 -11.66
CA ILE A 87 23.70 -18.37 -12.94
C ILE A 87 24.39 -17.26 -13.71
N ASP A 88 24.90 -17.58 -14.90
CA ASP A 88 25.65 -16.63 -15.69
C ASP A 88 24.77 -15.52 -16.28
N LYS A 89 25.39 -14.41 -16.63
CA LYS A 89 24.71 -13.28 -17.28
C LYS A 89 24.01 -13.72 -18.56
N GLY A 90 22.71 -13.43 -18.66
CA GLY A 90 21.89 -13.76 -19.83
C GLY A 90 21.22 -15.14 -19.76
N GLN A 91 21.59 -15.98 -18.79
CA GLN A 91 20.84 -17.20 -18.48
C GLN A 91 19.60 -16.87 -17.65
N ILE A 92 18.57 -17.72 -17.77
CA ILE A 92 17.34 -17.60 -17.01
C ILE A 92 17.50 -18.38 -15.71
N ALA A 93 17.37 -17.68 -14.58
CA ALA A 93 17.50 -18.24 -13.24
C ALA A 93 16.15 -18.80 -12.73
N ALA A 94 15.04 -18.11 -13.01
CA ALA A 94 13.70 -18.56 -12.61
C ALA A 94 12.66 -18.08 -13.63
N THR A 95 11.62 -18.89 -13.89
CA THR A 95 10.53 -18.52 -14.81
C THR A 95 9.18 -18.70 -14.14
N TYR A 96 8.31 -17.70 -14.31
CA TYR A 96 6.93 -17.72 -13.86
C TYR A 96 5.99 -17.32 -14.99
N THR A 97 4.88 -18.03 -15.13
CA THR A 97 3.85 -17.67 -16.12
C THR A 97 2.47 -17.66 -15.47
N GLY A 98 1.53 -16.92 -16.07
CA GLY A 98 0.19 -16.86 -15.51
C GLY A 98 -0.84 -16.15 -16.36
N LEU A 99 -2.03 -16.73 -16.43
CA LEU A 99 -3.21 -16.11 -17.02
C LEU A 99 -3.88 -15.16 -16.02
N ALA A 100 -4.15 -13.95 -16.49
CA ALA A 100 -4.76 -12.84 -15.78
C ALA A 100 -6.04 -12.39 -16.52
N PRO A 101 -7.15 -13.14 -16.38
CA PRO A 101 -8.45 -12.72 -16.90
C PRO A 101 -8.95 -11.44 -16.20
N ARG A 102 -9.71 -10.65 -16.95
CA ARG A 102 -10.47 -9.48 -16.48
C ARG A 102 -11.85 -9.54 -17.11
N ILE A 103 -12.87 -9.49 -16.27
CA ILE A 103 -14.26 -9.53 -16.70
C ILE A 103 -14.95 -8.36 -16.02
N SER A 104 -15.58 -7.49 -16.80
CA SER A 104 -16.42 -6.41 -16.29
C SER A 104 -17.81 -6.54 -16.89
N PHE A 105 -18.84 -6.40 -16.07
CA PHE A 105 -20.24 -6.44 -16.47
C PHE A 105 -20.90 -5.13 -16.08
N ARG A 106 -21.70 -4.55 -16.97
CA ARG A 106 -22.53 -3.38 -16.71
C ARG A 106 -23.95 -3.64 -17.18
N TYR A 107 -24.91 -3.35 -16.30
CA TYR A 107 -26.34 -3.33 -16.62
C TYR A 107 -26.95 -1.96 -16.26
N LEU A 108 -27.56 -1.29 -17.23
CA LEU A 108 -28.30 -0.05 -17.04
C LEU A 108 -29.72 -0.38 -16.55
N LEU A 109 -30.03 0.01 -15.31
CA LEU A 109 -31.39 -0.07 -14.76
C LEU A 109 -32.30 0.97 -15.45
N ASN A 110 -31.75 2.16 -15.69
CA ASN A 110 -32.32 3.26 -16.45
C ASN A 110 -31.19 4.22 -16.88
N GLU A 111 -31.54 5.37 -17.46
CA GLU A 111 -30.56 6.37 -17.93
C GLU A 111 -29.61 6.89 -16.85
N ASN A 112 -30.03 6.84 -15.58
CA ASN A 112 -29.32 7.43 -14.45
C ASN A 112 -28.72 6.39 -13.49
N ASN A 113 -29.06 5.10 -13.62
CA ASN A 113 -28.69 4.08 -12.65
C ASN A 113 -28.13 2.84 -13.33
N SER A 114 -27.03 2.32 -12.80
CA SER A 114 -26.40 1.10 -13.32
C SER A 114 -25.91 0.20 -12.21
N ILE A 115 -25.94 -1.10 -12.48
CA ILE A 115 -25.26 -2.13 -11.70
C ILE A 115 -23.98 -2.49 -12.45
N LYS A 116 -22.87 -2.60 -11.73
CA LYS A 116 -21.60 -3.05 -12.29
C LYS A 116 -21.03 -4.17 -11.44
N ALA A 117 -20.47 -5.18 -12.08
CA ALA A 117 -19.73 -6.25 -11.42
C ALA A 117 -18.39 -6.43 -12.13
N SER A 118 -17.36 -6.84 -11.39
CA SER A 118 -16.06 -7.13 -11.98
C SER A 118 -15.37 -8.32 -11.32
N TYR A 119 -14.53 -9.00 -12.10
CA TYR A 119 -13.57 -9.97 -11.64
C TYR A 119 -12.22 -9.70 -12.31
N ASN A 120 -11.14 -9.75 -11.54
CA ASN A 120 -9.79 -9.65 -12.09
C ASN A 120 -8.82 -10.55 -11.35
N LYS A 121 -7.82 -11.05 -12.09
CA LYS A 121 -6.62 -11.72 -11.54
C LYS A 121 -5.37 -10.95 -11.93
N ALA A 122 -4.44 -10.77 -10.99
CA ALA A 122 -3.20 -10.03 -11.21
C ALA A 122 -2.00 -10.74 -10.55
N PHE A 123 -0.81 -10.48 -11.09
CA PHE A 123 0.47 -10.99 -10.59
C PHE A 123 1.42 -9.82 -10.30
N GLN A 124 2.27 -9.97 -9.30
CA GLN A 124 3.32 -9.02 -8.93
C GLN A 124 4.63 -9.78 -8.71
N PHE A 125 5.67 -9.38 -9.45
CA PHE A 125 6.97 -10.06 -9.48
C PHE A 125 8.06 -9.38 -8.66
N ILE A 126 7.77 -8.20 -8.10
CA ILE A 126 8.70 -7.40 -7.29
C ILE A 126 8.10 -7.20 -5.90
N HIS A 127 8.94 -7.30 -4.87
CA HIS A 127 8.56 -7.25 -3.47
C HIS A 127 9.32 -6.15 -2.75
N THR A 128 8.63 -5.40 -1.90
CA THR A 128 9.26 -4.43 -0.99
C THR A 128 9.55 -5.15 0.33
N LEU A 129 10.78 -5.03 0.81
CA LEU A 129 11.25 -5.57 2.07
C LEU A 129 11.41 -4.42 3.06
N SER A 130 10.43 -4.28 3.94
CA SER A 130 10.40 -3.25 4.98
C SER A 130 9.96 -3.89 6.29
N ASN A 131 10.74 -3.68 7.35
CA ASN A 131 10.39 -4.04 8.72
C ASN A 131 9.72 -2.87 9.48
N ALA A 132 9.59 -1.71 8.84
CA ALA A 132 8.96 -0.53 9.41
C ALA A 132 7.47 -0.47 9.04
N THR A 133 6.64 0.04 9.94
CA THR A 133 5.21 0.30 9.67
C THR A 133 4.98 1.49 8.73
N THR A 134 6.05 2.22 8.43
CA THR A 134 6.08 3.43 7.59
C THR A 134 7.25 3.30 6.63
N PRO A 135 7.10 3.65 5.34
CA PRO A 135 8.19 3.57 4.37
C PRO A 135 9.43 4.27 4.87
N ALA A 136 10.55 3.56 4.88
CA ALA A 136 11.81 4.03 5.41
C ALA A 136 12.85 4.11 4.29
N PRO A 137 13.83 5.04 4.36
CA PRO A 137 14.86 5.17 3.33
C PRO A 137 15.72 3.91 3.11
N ASN A 138 15.69 2.98 4.06
CA ASN A 138 16.40 1.70 4.03
C ASN A 138 15.53 0.53 3.55
N ASP A 139 14.29 0.78 3.09
CA ASP A 139 13.47 -0.24 2.46
C ASP A 139 14.18 -0.76 1.21
N SER A 140 14.39 -2.07 1.15
CA SER A 140 15.00 -2.72 -0.01
C SER A 140 13.92 -3.36 -0.88
N TRP A 141 14.27 -3.67 -2.12
CA TRP A 141 13.38 -4.34 -3.06
C TRP A 141 14.00 -5.68 -3.44
N LYS A 142 13.16 -6.65 -3.77
CA LYS A 142 13.55 -8.01 -4.15
C LYS A 142 12.74 -8.48 -5.34
N LEU A 143 13.39 -9.00 -6.37
CA LEU A 143 12.67 -9.65 -7.47
C LEU A 143 12.33 -11.09 -7.11
N SER A 144 11.26 -11.61 -7.70
CA SER A 144 10.87 -13.00 -7.53
C SER A 144 11.93 -13.93 -8.12
N ASP A 145 12.26 -14.98 -7.39
CA ASP A 145 13.30 -15.95 -7.73
C ASP A 145 12.83 -17.37 -7.42
N ASN A 146 13.74 -18.33 -7.32
CA ASN A 146 13.42 -19.71 -7.00
C ASN A 146 12.87 -19.90 -5.56
N ASN A 147 13.13 -18.97 -4.64
CA ASN A 147 12.75 -19.06 -3.23
C ASN A 147 11.61 -18.10 -2.84
N ILE A 148 11.53 -16.93 -3.46
CA ILE A 148 10.49 -15.92 -3.26
C ILE A 148 9.62 -15.87 -4.51
N LYS A 149 8.46 -16.51 -4.44
CA LYS A 149 7.52 -16.63 -5.56
C LYS A 149 6.79 -15.31 -5.84
N PRO A 150 6.29 -15.09 -7.06
CA PRO A 150 5.44 -13.93 -7.36
C PRO A 150 4.16 -13.94 -6.54
N GLN A 151 3.69 -12.75 -6.14
CA GLN A 151 2.39 -12.61 -5.51
C GLN A 151 1.30 -12.70 -6.57
N ALA A 152 0.19 -13.35 -6.24
CA ALA A 152 -0.99 -13.39 -7.08
C ALA A 152 -2.20 -12.85 -6.31
N SER A 153 -3.13 -12.21 -7.01
CA SER A 153 -4.37 -11.76 -6.41
C SER A 153 -5.56 -11.99 -7.32
N GLN A 154 -6.71 -12.26 -6.71
CA GLN A 154 -8.00 -12.36 -7.37
C GLN A 154 -8.99 -11.47 -6.65
N GLN A 155 -9.66 -10.59 -7.38
CA GLN A 155 -10.60 -9.63 -6.80
C GLN A 155 -11.93 -9.68 -7.55
N VAL A 156 -13.02 -9.67 -6.77
CA VAL A 156 -14.38 -9.48 -7.25
C VAL A 156 -14.94 -8.19 -6.68
N SER A 157 -15.76 -7.49 -7.46
CA SER A 157 -16.56 -6.37 -6.96
C SER A 157 -17.96 -6.35 -7.56
N LEU A 158 -18.89 -5.76 -6.81
CA LEU A 158 -20.28 -5.54 -7.22
C LEU A 158 -20.73 -4.20 -6.65
N GLY A 159 -21.24 -3.33 -7.50
CA GLY A 159 -21.68 -2.01 -7.08
C GLY A 159 -22.89 -1.48 -7.84
N ILE A 160 -23.59 -0.57 -7.17
CA ILE A 160 -24.66 0.26 -7.74
C ILE A 160 -24.15 1.68 -7.92
N TYR A 161 -24.54 2.28 -9.03
CA TYR A 161 -24.04 3.58 -9.47
C TYR A 161 -25.20 4.45 -9.92
N HIS A 162 -25.25 5.67 -9.42
CA HIS A 162 -26.19 6.70 -9.80
C HIS A 162 -25.46 7.89 -10.41
N ASN A 163 -25.91 8.34 -11.58
CA ASN A 163 -25.53 9.61 -12.18
C ASN A 163 -26.81 10.33 -12.57
N SER A 164 -27.07 11.48 -11.95
CA SER A 164 -28.24 12.28 -12.33
C SER A 164 -28.12 12.74 -13.80
N ALA A 165 -29.24 12.93 -14.50
CA ALA A 165 -29.24 13.32 -15.91
C ALA A 165 -28.40 14.58 -16.24
N SER A 166 -28.33 15.53 -15.30
CA SER A 166 -27.51 16.75 -15.43
C SER A 166 -26.06 16.58 -14.96
N GLN A 167 -25.64 15.37 -14.58
CA GLN A 167 -24.37 15.05 -13.93
C GLN A 167 -24.10 15.88 -12.66
N LYS A 168 -25.15 16.49 -12.09
CA LYS A 168 -25.07 17.33 -10.89
C LYS A 168 -24.71 16.51 -9.66
N TYR A 169 -25.23 15.28 -9.58
CA TYR A 169 -24.98 14.34 -8.50
C TYR A 169 -24.50 13.00 -9.08
N THR A 170 -23.46 12.46 -8.45
CA THR A 170 -22.96 11.11 -8.66
C THR A 170 -22.89 10.40 -7.32
N ALA A 171 -23.35 9.16 -7.26
CA ALA A 171 -23.25 8.34 -6.06
C ALA A 171 -22.93 6.90 -6.43
N SER A 172 -22.20 6.20 -5.56
CA SER A 172 -21.98 4.77 -5.71
C SER A 172 -21.88 4.08 -4.37
N ALA A 173 -22.28 2.81 -4.37
CA ALA A 173 -22.01 1.86 -3.30
C ALA A 173 -21.45 0.59 -3.93
N GLU A 174 -20.23 0.20 -3.58
CA GLU A 174 -19.54 -0.96 -4.15
C GLU A 174 -19.00 -1.85 -3.03
N GLY A 175 -19.32 -3.14 -3.09
CA GLY A 175 -18.69 -4.17 -2.26
C GLY A 175 -17.57 -4.86 -3.02
N PHE A 176 -16.48 -5.19 -2.33
CA PHE A 176 -15.37 -5.92 -2.91
C PHE A 176 -14.86 -7.03 -2.00
N TYR A 177 -14.24 -8.04 -2.62
CA TYR A 177 -13.53 -9.10 -1.94
C TYR A 177 -12.30 -9.51 -2.76
N LYS A 178 -11.15 -9.60 -2.11
CA LYS A 178 -9.85 -9.90 -2.70
C LYS A 178 -9.18 -11.04 -1.94
N LYS A 179 -8.71 -12.06 -2.66
CA LYS A 179 -7.79 -13.08 -2.14
C LYS A 179 -6.41 -12.85 -2.72
N GLN A 180 -5.38 -13.12 -1.93
CA GLN A 180 -3.99 -13.00 -2.32
C GLN A 180 -3.23 -14.26 -1.91
N GLU A 181 -2.30 -14.67 -2.77
CA GLU A 181 -1.42 -15.80 -2.58
C GLU A 181 0.03 -15.32 -2.64
N ASN A 182 0.90 -16.01 -1.91
CA ASN A 182 2.32 -15.71 -1.79
C ASN A 182 2.61 -14.27 -1.29
N LEU A 183 1.71 -13.71 -0.48
CA LEU A 183 1.89 -12.38 0.10
C LEU A 183 3.11 -12.43 1.03
N LEU A 184 4.11 -11.58 0.76
CA LEU A 184 5.39 -11.60 1.45
C LEU A 184 5.34 -10.78 2.75
N ASP A 185 5.81 -11.37 3.84
CA ASP A 185 6.07 -10.74 5.13
C ASP A 185 7.35 -11.37 5.72
N PHE A 186 7.72 -11.07 6.95
CA PHE A 186 8.99 -11.47 7.56
C PHE A 186 8.86 -12.14 8.93
N LYS A 187 9.85 -12.96 9.27
CA LYS A 187 9.96 -13.63 10.58
C LYS A 187 10.10 -12.62 11.71
N THR A 188 9.71 -13.00 12.92
CA THR A 188 9.96 -12.16 14.10
C THR A 188 11.47 -12.02 14.32
N GLY A 189 11.96 -10.78 14.42
CA GLY A 189 13.40 -10.49 14.55
C GLY A 189 14.18 -10.53 13.24
N ALA A 190 13.50 -10.55 12.09
CA ALA A 190 14.14 -10.65 10.78
C ALA A 190 15.15 -9.54 10.48
N SER A 191 16.29 -9.90 9.90
CA SER A 191 17.29 -8.97 9.40
C SER A 191 17.13 -8.75 7.90
N LEU A 192 16.43 -7.67 7.50
CA LEU A 192 16.13 -7.40 6.09
C LEU A 192 17.12 -6.46 5.40
N VAL A 193 17.85 -5.65 6.19
CA VAL A 193 18.72 -4.59 5.64
C VAL A 193 20.04 -5.22 5.20
N LEU A 194 20.36 -5.07 3.90
CA LEU A 194 21.61 -5.56 3.30
C LEU A 194 21.89 -7.05 3.59
N ASN A 195 20.85 -7.88 3.68
CA ASN A 195 21.00 -9.30 3.95
C ASN A 195 21.12 -10.09 2.63
N PRO A 196 22.27 -10.75 2.34
CA PRO A 196 22.44 -11.54 1.12
C PRO A 196 21.61 -12.83 1.11
N ARG A 197 21.05 -13.24 2.25
CA ARG A 197 20.22 -14.44 2.46
C ARG A 197 18.81 -14.06 2.92
N VAL A 198 18.26 -12.97 2.38
CA VAL A 198 16.96 -12.44 2.81
C VAL A 198 15.80 -13.42 2.61
N GLU A 199 15.93 -14.38 1.70
CA GLU A 199 14.98 -15.49 1.54
C GLU A 199 14.83 -16.34 2.82
N GLN A 200 15.86 -16.37 3.68
CA GLN A 200 15.80 -17.03 4.98
C GLN A 200 15.06 -16.21 6.04
N GLU A 201 14.74 -14.94 5.79
CA GLU A 201 14.13 -14.02 6.75
C GLU A 201 12.65 -13.76 6.45
N VAL A 202 12.21 -14.07 5.23
CA VAL A 202 10.85 -13.81 4.75
C VAL A 202 9.97 -15.06 4.81
N ILE A 203 8.66 -14.83 4.83
CA ILE A 203 7.61 -15.84 4.83
C ILE A 203 6.57 -15.41 3.79
N GLN A 204 6.09 -16.35 2.98
CA GLN A 204 4.99 -16.13 2.03
C GLN A 204 3.72 -16.80 2.55
N GLY A 205 2.61 -16.07 2.54
CA GLY A 205 1.33 -16.57 3.02
C GLY A 205 0.12 -16.11 2.22
N LEU A 206 -1.05 -16.26 2.85
CA LEU A 206 -2.34 -15.92 2.25
C LEU A 206 -2.80 -14.55 2.72
N GLY A 207 -3.26 -13.71 1.80
CA GLY A 207 -3.91 -12.45 2.11
C GLY A 207 -5.41 -12.50 1.77
N LYS A 208 -6.22 -11.77 2.52
CA LYS A 208 -7.60 -11.48 2.12
C LYS A 208 -7.97 -10.05 2.50
N SER A 209 -8.67 -9.37 1.61
CA SER A 209 -9.21 -8.04 1.88
C SER A 209 -10.65 -7.96 1.42
N TYR A 210 -11.50 -7.26 2.15
CA TYR A 210 -12.90 -7.10 1.78
C TYR A 210 -13.47 -5.83 2.37
N GLY A 211 -14.50 -5.29 1.74
CA GLY A 211 -15.06 -4.02 2.19
C GLY A 211 -16.22 -3.53 1.36
N VAL A 212 -16.74 -2.37 1.78
CA VAL A 212 -17.76 -1.60 1.09
C VAL A 212 -17.29 -0.16 0.98
N GLU A 213 -17.36 0.38 -0.23
CA GLU A 213 -17.00 1.74 -0.59
C GLU A 213 -18.27 2.51 -0.95
N LEU A 214 -18.45 3.66 -0.29
CA LEU A 214 -19.53 4.59 -0.54
C LEU A 214 -18.92 5.89 -1.05
N PHE A 215 -19.48 6.41 -2.13
CA PHE A 215 -19.06 7.67 -2.71
C PHE A 215 -20.27 8.53 -3.04
N LEU A 216 -20.19 9.82 -2.71
CA LEU A 216 -21.19 10.81 -3.04
C LEU A 216 -20.49 12.08 -3.51
N GLN A 217 -20.86 12.57 -4.69
CA GLN A 217 -20.29 13.76 -5.28
C GLN A 217 -21.38 14.68 -5.81
N LYS A 218 -21.18 15.97 -5.59
CA LYS A 218 -21.97 17.03 -6.18
C LYS A 218 -21.06 17.94 -7.00
N ASN A 219 -21.25 17.94 -8.32
CA ASN A 219 -20.37 18.63 -9.27
C ASN A 219 -20.75 20.10 -9.51
N ILE A 220 -22.04 20.45 -9.38
CA ILE A 220 -22.57 21.73 -9.85
C ILE A 220 -23.23 22.53 -8.71
N GLY A 221 -22.95 23.83 -8.70
CA GLY A 221 -23.59 24.83 -7.85
C GLY A 221 -22.62 25.50 -6.89
N LYS A 222 -23.13 26.46 -6.10
CA LYS A 222 -22.33 27.19 -5.09
C LYS A 222 -21.68 26.28 -4.07
N LEU A 223 -22.39 25.24 -3.63
CA LEU A 223 -21.84 24.15 -2.82
C LEU A 223 -21.58 22.96 -3.73
N ASN A 224 -20.32 22.55 -3.84
CA ASN A 224 -19.87 21.37 -4.57
C ASN A 224 -18.80 20.63 -3.75
N GLY A 225 -18.47 19.41 -4.15
CA GLY A 225 -17.53 18.57 -3.40
C GLY A 225 -17.88 17.09 -3.47
N TRP A 226 -17.17 16.29 -2.69
CA TRP A 226 -17.36 14.86 -2.61
C TRP A 226 -17.10 14.34 -1.19
N LEU A 227 -17.75 13.23 -0.87
CA LEU A 227 -17.59 12.46 0.35
C LEU A 227 -17.34 11.01 -0.07
N SER A 228 -16.35 10.39 0.56
CA SER A 228 -16.00 8.99 0.37
C SER A 228 -15.90 8.32 1.74
N TYR A 229 -16.45 7.13 1.85
CA TYR A 229 -16.33 6.29 3.03
C TYR A 229 -16.09 4.85 2.62
N THR A 230 -15.04 4.26 3.17
CA THR A 230 -14.72 2.85 2.96
C THR A 230 -14.70 2.15 4.30
N PHE A 231 -15.53 1.12 4.44
CA PHE A 231 -15.32 0.10 5.45
C PHE A 231 -14.49 -1.02 4.82
N SER A 232 -13.32 -1.34 5.36
CA SER A 232 -12.49 -2.41 4.79
C SER A 232 -11.71 -3.20 5.84
N ARG A 233 -11.50 -4.49 5.59
CA ARG A 233 -10.55 -5.31 6.34
C ARG A 233 -9.47 -5.82 5.39
N SER A 234 -8.23 -5.83 5.87
CA SER A 234 -7.05 -6.36 5.17
C SER A 234 -6.27 -7.27 6.12
N LEU A 235 -6.31 -8.56 5.83
CA LEU A 235 -5.82 -9.61 6.71
C LEU A 235 -4.74 -10.43 6.01
N LEU A 236 -3.75 -10.86 6.78
CA LEU A 236 -2.67 -11.74 6.36
C LEU A 236 -2.70 -13.01 7.23
N GLN A 237 -2.30 -14.13 6.66
CA GLN A 237 -2.11 -15.39 7.35
C GLN A 237 -0.76 -15.99 6.94
N LEU A 238 0.08 -16.25 7.92
CA LEU A 238 1.38 -16.89 7.77
C LEU A 238 1.33 -18.18 8.59
N ALA A 239 0.85 -19.25 7.97
CA ALA A 239 0.74 -20.57 8.58
C ALA A 239 1.83 -21.49 8.03
N SER A 240 2.43 -22.30 8.90
CA SER A 240 3.47 -23.27 8.55
C SER A 240 3.48 -24.39 9.59
N ASP A 241 3.86 -25.60 9.17
CA ASP A 241 4.09 -26.71 10.09
C ASP A 241 5.33 -26.47 10.99
N PHE A 242 6.16 -25.49 10.62
CA PHE A 242 7.34 -25.09 11.38
C PHE A 242 7.03 -23.86 12.24
N ARG A 243 7.16 -24.02 13.55
CA ARG A 243 6.83 -22.99 14.55
C ARG A 243 7.60 -21.67 14.39
N ASN A 244 8.77 -21.68 13.78
CA ASN A 244 9.56 -20.49 13.47
C ASN A 244 9.18 -19.81 12.15
N LEU A 245 8.26 -20.39 11.37
CA LEU A 245 7.74 -19.88 10.10
C LEU A 245 6.24 -19.54 10.17
N GLU A 246 5.62 -19.70 11.33
CA GLU A 246 4.25 -19.25 11.56
C GLU A 246 4.23 -17.93 12.32
N ILE A 247 3.19 -17.14 12.11
CA ILE A 247 2.91 -15.94 12.90
C ILE A 247 1.50 -16.06 13.45
N ASN A 248 1.32 -15.67 14.71
CA ASN A 248 0.05 -15.74 15.45
C ASN A 248 -0.58 -17.14 15.38
N ASN A 249 0.22 -18.20 15.57
CA ASN A 249 -0.19 -19.61 15.50
C ASN A 249 -0.90 -19.97 14.18
N GLY A 250 -0.48 -19.35 13.07
CA GLY A 250 -1.07 -19.55 11.76
C GLY A 250 -2.46 -18.95 11.57
N ALA A 251 -2.96 -18.13 12.51
CA ALA A 251 -4.24 -17.45 12.36
C ALA A 251 -4.17 -16.23 11.43
N TYR A 252 -5.32 -15.79 10.91
CA TYR A 252 -5.40 -14.50 10.22
C TYR A 252 -5.22 -13.35 11.21
N PHE A 253 -4.38 -12.38 10.87
CA PHE A 253 -4.17 -11.16 11.64
C PHE A 253 -4.24 -9.91 10.76
N PRO A 254 -4.51 -8.71 11.34
CA PRO A 254 -4.50 -7.46 10.59
C PRO A 254 -3.16 -7.18 9.93
N SER A 255 -3.16 -6.89 8.62
CA SER A 255 -1.96 -6.38 7.95
C SER A 255 -1.61 -4.97 8.44
N ASN A 256 -0.37 -4.51 8.22
CA ASN A 256 0.05 -3.13 8.55
C ASN A 256 -0.78 -2.04 7.84
N PHE A 257 -1.57 -2.42 6.83
CA PHE A 257 -2.42 -1.53 6.05
C PHE A 257 -3.92 -1.66 6.40
N ASP A 258 -4.29 -2.49 7.40
CA ASP A 258 -5.68 -2.70 7.80
C ASP A 258 -6.29 -1.45 8.44
N LYS A 259 -7.10 -0.72 7.69
CA LYS A 259 -7.87 0.45 8.18
C LYS A 259 -9.37 0.16 8.06
N PRO A 260 -10.01 -0.28 9.16
CA PRO A 260 -11.44 -0.56 9.21
C PRO A 260 -12.32 0.54 8.67
N HIS A 261 -12.09 1.79 9.08
CA HIS A 261 -12.85 2.94 8.62
C HIS A 261 -11.90 3.96 7.99
N ASP A 262 -12.19 4.35 6.75
CA ASP A 262 -11.52 5.44 6.04
C ASP A 262 -12.59 6.38 5.49
N PHE A 263 -12.56 7.64 5.91
CA PHE A 263 -13.44 8.69 5.45
C PHE A 263 -12.61 9.85 4.90
N SER A 264 -12.97 10.31 3.72
CA SER A 264 -12.37 11.49 3.10
C SER A 264 -13.47 12.36 2.52
N GLY A 265 -13.34 13.67 2.66
CA GLY A 265 -14.32 14.60 2.15
C GLY A 265 -13.71 15.93 1.74
N VAL A 266 -14.21 16.47 0.65
CA VAL A 266 -13.88 17.81 0.16
C VAL A 266 -15.17 18.57 -0.02
N LEU A 267 -15.27 19.74 0.60
CA LEU A 267 -16.42 20.63 0.49
C LEU A 267 -15.95 22.00 0.05
N ASN A 268 -16.50 22.50 -1.06
CA ASN A 268 -16.24 23.85 -1.54
C ASN A 268 -17.55 24.63 -1.58
N TYR A 269 -17.52 25.83 -1.02
CA TYR A 269 -18.66 26.72 -1.00
C TYR A 269 -18.30 28.12 -1.52
N GLN A 270 -18.83 28.46 -2.69
CA GLN A 270 -18.74 29.80 -3.26
C GLN A 270 -19.86 30.69 -2.68
N PHE A 271 -19.55 31.36 -1.56
CA PHE A 271 -20.46 32.30 -0.90
C PHE A 271 -20.83 33.47 -1.83
N SER A 272 -19.84 34.02 -2.54
CA SER A 272 -20.03 35.07 -3.54
C SER A 272 -19.04 34.90 -4.69
N LYS A 273 -19.14 35.74 -5.73
CA LYS A 273 -18.12 35.77 -6.81
C LYS A 273 -16.71 36.10 -6.29
N ARG A 274 -16.58 36.66 -5.09
CA ARG A 274 -15.27 37.03 -4.52
C ARG A 274 -14.83 36.13 -3.38
N TRP A 275 -15.76 35.48 -2.70
CA TRP A 275 -15.48 34.70 -1.50
C TRP A 275 -15.81 33.24 -1.76
N SER A 276 -14.82 32.37 -1.61
CA SER A 276 -15.03 30.93 -1.57
C SER A 276 -14.37 30.32 -0.34
N PHE A 277 -14.98 29.27 0.16
CA PHE A 277 -14.53 28.48 1.30
C PHE A 277 -14.27 27.06 0.83
N SER A 278 -13.23 26.42 1.38
CA SER A 278 -12.92 25.03 1.16
C SER A 278 -12.66 24.33 2.49
N ALA A 279 -13.15 23.11 2.65
CA ALA A 279 -12.82 22.23 3.76
C ALA A 279 -12.40 20.86 3.22
N ASN A 280 -11.29 20.35 3.73
CA ASN A 280 -10.84 18.97 3.50
C ASN A 280 -10.88 18.22 4.83
N LEU A 281 -11.54 17.07 4.84
CA LEU A 281 -11.75 16.22 6.00
C LEU A 281 -11.11 14.87 5.71
N ILE A 282 -10.30 14.37 6.64
CA ILE A 282 -9.75 13.02 6.60
C ILE A 282 -9.97 12.38 7.97
N TYR A 283 -10.56 11.21 7.99
CA TYR A 283 -10.63 10.35 9.16
C TYR A 283 -10.20 8.93 8.78
N GLN A 284 -9.30 8.33 9.56
CA GLN A 284 -8.87 6.96 9.37
C GLN A 284 -8.69 6.26 10.71
N THR A 285 -9.19 5.03 10.82
CA THR A 285 -8.84 4.17 11.95
C THR A 285 -7.32 3.97 12.01
N GLY A 286 -6.77 3.95 13.22
CA GLY A 286 -5.35 3.72 13.43
C GLY A 286 -4.87 2.40 12.84
N ARG A 287 -3.64 2.44 12.29
CA ARG A 287 -2.97 1.24 11.76
C ARG A 287 -2.70 0.23 12.90
N PRO A 288 -2.75 -1.08 12.61
CA PRO A 288 -2.34 -2.09 13.56
C PRO A 288 -0.85 -1.97 13.91
N VAL A 289 -0.52 -2.38 15.13
CA VAL A 289 0.84 -2.36 15.66
C VAL A 289 1.04 -3.51 16.64
N THR A 290 2.27 -3.99 16.74
CA THR A 290 2.69 -5.01 17.71
C THR A 290 3.33 -4.30 18.90
N PHE A 291 2.77 -4.44 20.10
CA PHE A 291 3.27 -3.78 21.30
C PHE A 291 4.20 -4.69 22.11
N PRO A 292 5.22 -4.14 22.76
CA PRO A 292 5.86 -4.81 23.90
C PRO A 292 4.85 -4.89 25.05
N ILE A 293 4.60 -6.10 25.56
CA ILE A 293 3.62 -6.37 26.63
C ILE A 293 4.27 -6.81 27.95
N GLY A 294 5.58 -7.00 27.96
CA GLY A 294 6.33 -7.32 29.16
C GLY A 294 7.78 -7.64 28.85
N ASN A 295 8.48 -8.16 29.85
CA ASN A 295 9.83 -8.70 29.72
C ASN A 295 9.87 -10.12 30.25
N TYR A 296 10.82 -10.91 29.77
CA TYR A 296 11.12 -12.23 30.30
C TYR A 296 12.63 -12.43 30.41
N GLN A 297 13.07 -13.23 31.38
CA GLN A 297 14.48 -13.59 31.51
C GLN A 297 14.75 -14.92 30.83
N PHE A 298 15.77 -14.96 29.99
CA PHE A 298 16.26 -16.17 29.36
C PHE A 298 17.80 -16.16 29.39
N ASN A 299 18.40 -17.23 29.92
CA ASN A 299 19.86 -17.36 30.10
C ASN A 299 20.52 -16.15 30.79
N GLY A 300 19.88 -15.60 31.83
CA GLY A 300 20.40 -14.45 32.58
C GLY A 300 20.34 -13.11 31.84
N SER A 301 19.76 -13.07 30.63
CA SER A 301 19.49 -11.84 29.87
C SER A 301 18.01 -11.53 29.86
N GLU A 302 17.66 -10.25 29.98
CA GLU A 302 16.27 -9.78 29.87
C GLU A 302 15.91 -9.51 28.41
N PHE A 303 14.78 -10.06 27.98
CA PHE A 303 14.24 -9.92 26.64
C PHE A 303 12.84 -9.31 26.69
N VAL A 304 12.52 -8.52 25.67
CA VAL A 304 11.19 -7.94 25.51
C VAL A 304 10.23 -8.99 24.99
N LEU A 305 9.11 -9.16 25.68
CA LEU A 305 7.96 -9.93 25.23
C LEU A 305 7.04 -9.03 24.41
N TYR A 306 6.86 -9.36 23.14
CA TYR A 306 5.90 -8.69 22.27
C TYR A 306 4.54 -9.39 22.29
N SER A 307 3.49 -8.62 22.00
CA SER A 307 2.17 -9.14 21.71
C SER A 307 2.17 -10.00 20.45
N ASP A 308 1.06 -10.70 20.21
CA ASP A 308 0.75 -11.20 18.87
C ASP A 308 0.89 -10.07 17.84
N ARG A 309 1.33 -10.43 16.63
CA ARG A 309 1.57 -9.47 15.56
C ARG A 309 0.31 -8.70 15.26
N ASN A 310 0.41 -7.37 15.31
CA ASN A 310 -0.64 -6.44 14.93
C ASN A 310 -1.95 -6.60 15.73
N SER A 311 -1.87 -7.03 16.99
CA SER A 311 -3.04 -7.21 17.85
C SER A 311 -3.61 -5.90 18.40
N TYR A 312 -2.83 -4.82 18.42
CA TYR A 312 -3.23 -3.49 18.88
C TYR A 312 -3.28 -2.49 17.73
N ARG A 313 -3.76 -1.27 18.00
CA ARG A 313 -3.81 -0.16 17.03
C ARG A 313 -3.28 1.12 17.64
N ILE A 314 -2.66 1.94 16.80
CA ILE A 314 -2.31 3.31 17.14
C ILE A 314 -3.58 4.19 17.23
N PRO A 315 -3.53 5.40 17.81
CA PRO A 315 -4.67 6.29 17.80
C PRO A 315 -5.15 6.63 16.39
N ASP A 316 -6.47 6.79 16.27
CA ASP A 316 -7.12 7.17 15.03
C ASP A 316 -6.64 8.55 14.51
N TYR A 317 -6.57 8.67 13.18
CA TYR A 317 -6.13 9.87 12.47
C TYR A 317 -7.34 10.73 12.11
N TYR A 318 -7.36 12.00 12.51
CA TYR A 318 -8.40 12.97 12.10
C TYR A 318 -7.76 14.30 11.72
N ARG A 319 -8.04 14.80 10.52
CA ARG A 319 -7.55 16.10 10.04
C ARG A 319 -8.67 16.89 9.37
N LEU A 320 -8.74 18.17 9.73
CA LEU A 320 -9.56 19.17 9.05
C LEU A 320 -8.63 20.27 8.54
N ASP A 321 -8.61 20.48 7.24
CA ASP A 321 -7.94 21.60 6.61
C ASP A 321 -9.00 22.60 6.14
N LEU A 322 -8.82 23.88 6.46
CA LEU A 322 -9.76 24.94 6.11
C LEU A 322 -9.09 25.95 5.19
N GLY A 323 -9.84 26.47 4.23
CA GLY A 323 -9.36 27.49 3.29
C GLY A 323 -10.44 28.51 3.00
N ILE A 324 -10.03 29.76 2.84
CA ILE A 324 -10.86 30.85 2.34
C ILE A 324 -10.09 31.62 1.29
N ASN A 325 -10.71 31.79 0.12
CA ASN A 325 -10.16 32.58 -0.97
C ASN A 325 -10.97 33.86 -1.14
N LEU A 326 -10.24 34.96 -1.32
CA LEU A 326 -10.75 36.27 -1.66
C LEU A 326 -10.23 36.69 -3.04
N GLU A 327 -11.08 36.60 -4.04
CA GLU A 327 -10.76 37.11 -5.38
C GLU A 327 -10.78 38.64 -5.41
N GLY A 328 -9.91 39.18 -6.27
CA GLY A 328 -9.87 40.58 -6.65
C GLY A 328 -11.18 41.06 -7.30
N ASN A 329 -11.24 42.36 -7.60
CA ASN A 329 -12.44 42.96 -8.19
C ASN A 329 -12.63 42.55 -9.66
N HIS A 330 -13.85 42.12 -10.02
CA HIS A 330 -14.32 41.63 -11.34
C HIS A 330 -14.58 42.72 -12.40
N ARG A 331 -13.70 43.73 -12.52
CA ARG A 331 -13.83 44.81 -13.53
C ARG A 331 -13.37 44.31 -14.91
N LYS A 332 -14.07 44.70 -15.99
CA LYS A 332 -13.90 44.13 -17.36
C LYS A 332 -12.59 44.45 -18.10
N ASN A 333 -11.71 45.31 -17.59
CA ASN A 333 -10.40 45.64 -18.21
C ASN A 333 -9.32 45.72 -17.14
N LYS A 334 -8.70 44.59 -16.79
CA LYS A 334 -7.55 44.55 -15.87
C LYS A 334 -6.38 43.81 -16.51
N THR A 335 -5.19 44.38 -16.35
CA THR A 335 -3.91 43.77 -16.69
C THR A 335 -3.47 42.70 -15.68
N PHE A 336 -4.04 42.70 -14.45
CA PHE A 336 -3.67 41.76 -13.39
C PHE A 336 -4.90 41.33 -12.57
N ASN A 337 -5.05 40.02 -12.35
CA ASN A 337 -6.04 39.45 -11.45
C ASN A 337 -5.33 38.82 -10.24
N GLY A 338 -5.46 39.48 -9.09
CA GLY A 338 -4.94 38.97 -7.82
C GLY A 338 -6.01 38.23 -7.03
N PHE A 339 -5.63 37.18 -6.30
CA PHE A 339 -6.46 36.59 -5.25
C PHE A 339 -5.64 36.27 -4.00
N TRP A 340 -6.27 36.44 -2.84
CA TRP A 340 -5.72 36.05 -1.55
C TRP A 340 -6.27 34.69 -1.17
N SER A 341 -5.41 33.81 -0.67
CA SER A 341 -5.77 32.52 -0.10
C SER A 341 -5.26 32.48 1.33
N LEU A 342 -6.18 32.30 2.28
CA LEU A 342 -5.86 32.00 3.67
C LEU A 342 -6.28 30.56 3.94
N SER A 343 -5.35 29.72 4.40
CA SER A 343 -5.66 28.35 4.79
C SER A 343 -5.03 28.00 6.13
N VAL A 344 -5.66 27.04 6.81
CA VAL A 344 -5.16 26.45 8.05
C VAL A 344 -5.10 24.95 7.86
N TYR A 345 -3.89 24.42 7.78
CA TYR A 345 -3.65 22.97 7.76
C TYR A 345 -3.79 22.42 9.18
N ASN A 346 -4.42 21.25 9.33
CA ASN A 346 -4.69 20.64 10.63
C ASN A 346 -5.33 21.63 11.63
N ALA A 347 -6.43 22.27 11.23
CA ALA A 347 -7.13 23.28 12.03
C ALA A 347 -7.56 22.80 13.43
N LEU A 348 -7.66 21.48 13.63
CA LEU A 348 -7.94 20.86 14.93
C LEU A 348 -6.72 20.79 15.86
N GLY A 349 -5.52 21.08 15.36
CA GLY A 349 -4.27 21.00 16.13
C GLY A 349 -3.98 19.60 16.69
N ARG A 350 -4.39 18.54 15.99
CA ARG A 350 -4.21 17.18 16.48
C ARG A 350 -2.79 16.67 16.24
N ASN A 351 -2.22 16.04 17.25
CA ASN A 351 -0.95 15.33 17.18
C ASN A 351 -1.14 13.94 16.54
N ASN A 352 -1.48 13.90 15.24
CA ASN A 352 -1.78 12.67 14.53
C ASN A 352 -0.50 11.83 14.26
N PRO A 353 -0.45 10.56 14.69
CA PRO A 353 0.74 9.72 14.54
C PRO A 353 1.07 9.44 13.06
N TYR A 354 2.29 9.77 12.65
CA TYR A 354 2.87 9.39 11.36
C TYR A 354 3.71 8.10 11.47
N SER A 355 4.46 7.96 12.56
CA SER A 355 5.25 6.77 12.87
C SER A 355 5.26 6.55 14.38
N ILE A 356 5.21 5.29 14.81
CA ILE A 356 5.38 4.87 16.21
C ILE A 356 6.49 3.84 16.26
N PHE A 357 7.43 4.01 17.16
CA PHE A 357 8.54 3.09 17.40
C PHE A 357 8.82 2.99 18.89
N PHE A 358 9.35 1.84 19.31
CA PHE A 358 9.65 1.56 20.70
C PHE A 358 11.16 1.61 20.90
N VAL A 359 11.61 2.36 21.89
CA VAL A 359 13.03 2.45 22.27
C VAL A 359 13.20 1.93 23.69
N ASN A 360 14.31 1.25 23.95
CA ASN A 360 14.72 0.91 25.30
C ASN A 360 15.62 2.03 25.83
N GLU A 361 15.14 2.81 26.79
CA GLU A 361 15.91 3.83 27.48
C GLU A 361 16.05 3.43 28.95
N GLY A 362 17.25 2.97 29.34
CA GLY A 362 17.55 2.63 30.73
C GLY A 362 16.81 1.40 31.27
N GLY A 363 16.45 0.45 30.41
CA GLY A 363 15.68 -0.75 30.78
C GLY A 363 14.16 -0.56 30.68
N GLU A 364 13.68 0.67 30.47
CA GLU A 364 12.27 0.96 30.22
C GLU A 364 11.99 1.09 28.73
N ILE A 365 10.94 0.41 28.27
CA ILE A 365 10.49 0.52 26.89
C ILE A 365 9.58 1.74 26.76
N LYS A 366 10.03 2.75 26.03
CA LYS A 366 9.26 3.95 25.73
C LYS A 366 8.69 3.87 24.32
N ALA A 367 7.40 4.17 24.20
CA ALA A 367 6.76 4.39 22.92
C ALA A 367 7.00 5.83 22.47
N LEU A 368 7.70 6.00 21.35
CA LEU A 368 7.91 7.29 20.72
C LEU A 368 7.02 7.43 19.49
N GLN A 369 6.44 8.61 19.33
CA GLN A 369 5.60 8.96 18.19
C GLN A 369 6.20 10.15 17.46
N SER A 370 6.26 10.07 16.14
CA SER A 370 6.53 11.21 15.26
C SER A 370 5.24 11.65 14.56
N SER A 371 5.06 12.96 14.44
CA SER A 371 3.92 13.59 13.75
C SER A 371 4.44 14.73 12.89
N VAL A 372 3.95 14.86 11.66
CA VAL A 372 4.46 15.87 10.70
C VAL A 372 4.13 17.30 11.15
N PHE A 373 2.86 17.57 11.46
CA PHE A 373 2.42 18.86 12.01
C PHE A 373 1.42 18.61 13.15
N ALA A 374 1.90 18.71 14.38
CA ALA A 374 1.11 18.46 15.58
C ALA A 374 0.27 19.66 16.04
N VAL A 375 0.28 20.76 15.26
CA VAL A 375 -0.42 22.01 15.56
C VAL A 375 -1.12 22.52 14.31
N ALA A 376 -2.03 23.49 14.49
CA ALA A 376 -2.64 24.19 13.37
C ALA A 376 -1.59 25.08 12.69
N VAL A 377 -1.42 24.93 11.38
CA VAL A 377 -0.44 25.68 10.58
C VAL A 377 -1.18 26.64 9.65
N PRO A 378 -1.23 27.94 9.97
CA PRO A 378 -1.82 28.94 9.08
C PRO A 378 -0.87 29.27 7.93
N SER A 379 -1.43 29.55 6.76
CA SER A 379 -0.70 30.02 5.58
C SER A 379 -1.50 31.10 4.88
N LEU A 380 -0.83 32.19 4.49
CA LEU A 380 -1.38 33.27 3.69
C LEU A 380 -0.61 33.37 2.38
N THR A 381 -1.32 33.37 1.27
CA THR A 381 -0.74 33.47 -0.08
C THR A 381 -1.47 34.52 -0.88
N TYR A 382 -0.72 35.29 -1.66
CA TYR A 382 -1.25 36.18 -2.68
C TYR A 382 -0.75 35.72 -4.04
N THR A 383 -1.67 35.41 -4.95
CA THR A 383 -1.35 34.97 -6.30
C THR A 383 -1.79 36.03 -7.29
N VAL A 384 -0.92 36.33 -8.26
CA VAL A 384 -1.18 37.29 -9.33
C VAL A 384 -1.16 36.55 -10.66
N ASN A 385 -2.27 36.58 -11.38
CA ASN A 385 -2.37 36.11 -12.76
C ASN A 385 -2.28 37.32 -13.69
N PHE A 386 -1.44 37.22 -14.72
CA PHE A 386 -1.17 38.26 -15.72
C PHE A 386 -1.48 37.78 -17.13
#